data_AF-A0A930F9U1-F1
#
_entry.id   AF-A0A930F9U1-F1
#
_cell.length_a   1.000
_cell.length_b   1.000
_cell.length_c   1.000
_cell.angle_alpha   90.00
_cell.angle_beta   90.00
_cell.angle_gamma   90.00
#
_symmetry.space_group_name_H-M   'P 1'
#
loop_
_entity.id
_entity.type
_entity.pdbx_description
1 polymer ?
#
loop_
_entity_poly.entity_id
_entity_poly.type
_entity_poly.pdbx_seq_one_letter_code
_entity_poly.pdbx_strand_id
1 'polypeptide(L)'
;DKKTFKMITKRHDKSFPLKSDGVNREVAGEILRNTELKVDVHDPELAIRVEIHSNETYITSSKIPSAGGYPAGINGKVLLMLSGGIDSPVAAYQLMKRGLHVEAVHFASPPYTSENAKNKVLELASQVSEYQGHMKVHVVNFTQLQLEIYKHAGDPYAVTLMRRMMFRLADMISKKYGCLAIGTGESVGQVASQTLESINCINTVTNMPILRPLVCYDKIEIIDLARKIGTYETSILPFEDCCTIFDPKNPVTKPSVDKSVYYESKFDYETLLQQAVDTLETVNVQAAKKEEDFL
;
A
#
# COMPACT_ATOMS: atom_id res chain seq x y z
N ASP A 1 -26.04 -26.77 5.96
CA ASP A 1 -26.39 -26.82 4.52
C ASP A 1 -25.46 -27.62 3.62
N LYS A 2 -24.32 -28.13 4.09
CA LYS A 2 -23.40 -28.94 3.27
C LYS A 2 -23.95 -30.34 3.03
N LYS A 3 -23.84 -30.87 1.80
CA LYS A 3 -24.37 -32.20 1.42
C LYS A 3 -23.30 -33.24 1.10
N THR A 4 -22.11 -32.81 0.69
CA THR A 4 -21.00 -33.71 0.36
C THR A 4 -19.73 -33.39 1.14
N PHE A 5 -18.90 -34.41 1.38
CA PHE A 5 -17.62 -34.23 2.07
C PHE A 5 -16.51 -35.13 1.52
N LYS A 6 -15.28 -34.77 1.86
CA LYS A 6 -14.07 -35.56 1.62
C LYS A 6 -13.14 -35.51 2.82
N MET A 7 -12.57 -36.66 3.17
CA MET A 7 -11.47 -36.74 4.14
C MET A 7 -10.11 -36.52 3.48
N ILE A 8 -9.27 -35.71 4.10
CA ILE A 8 -7.91 -35.43 3.67
C ILE A 8 -6.98 -35.59 4.88
N THR A 9 -6.41 -36.78 5.07
CA THR A 9 -5.48 -37.02 6.17
C THR A 9 -4.02 -36.76 5.78
N LYS A 10 -3.36 -35.86 6.52
CA LYS A 10 -1.92 -35.64 6.44
C LYS A 10 -1.25 -36.13 7.72
N ARG A 11 -0.32 -37.08 7.55
CA ARG A 11 0.46 -37.64 8.66
C ARG A 11 1.83 -36.98 8.73
N HIS A 12 1.99 -36.04 9.65
CA HIS A 12 3.30 -35.53 10.04
C HIS A 12 4.02 -36.57 10.91
N ASP A 13 3.30 -37.23 11.80
CA ASP A 13 3.82 -38.39 12.54
C ASP A 13 3.68 -39.71 11.75
N LYS A 14 4.82 -40.32 11.44
CA LYS A 14 4.90 -41.62 10.75
C LYS A 14 4.83 -42.82 11.69
N SER A 15 4.88 -42.61 13.01
CA SER A 15 4.70 -43.68 14.00
C SER A 15 3.23 -44.04 14.24
N PHE A 16 2.29 -43.13 13.93
CA PHE A 16 0.85 -43.38 14.08
C PHE A 16 0.39 -44.71 13.44
N PRO A 17 -0.38 -45.57 14.16
CA PRO A 17 -0.69 -46.93 13.71
C PRO A 17 -1.41 -47.01 12.35
N LEU A 18 -2.37 -46.13 12.08
CA LEU A 18 -3.17 -46.15 10.85
C LEU A 18 -2.55 -45.30 9.74
N LYS A 19 -2.38 -45.86 8.53
CA LYS A 19 -2.02 -45.07 7.33
C LYS A 19 -3.10 -44.04 7.00
N SER A 20 -2.76 -42.98 6.26
CA SER A 20 -3.70 -41.90 5.91
C SER A 20 -5.02 -42.39 5.32
N ASP A 21 -4.98 -43.40 4.44
CA ASP A 21 -6.19 -43.99 3.87
C ASP A 21 -7.04 -44.74 4.91
N GLY A 22 -6.39 -45.43 5.86
CA GLY A 22 -7.07 -46.07 6.98
C GLY A 22 -7.79 -45.05 7.86
N VAL A 23 -7.12 -43.96 8.22
CA VAL A 23 -7.74 -42.85 8.96
C VAL A 23 -8.91 -42.26 8.18
N ASN A 24 -8.74 -41.99 6.89
CA ASN A 24 -9.82 -41.47 6.05
C ASN A 24 -11.05 -42.38 6.08
N ARG A 25 -10.88 -43.71 5.96
CA ARG A 25 -11.99 -44.67 5.95
C ARG A 25 -12.69 -44.78 7.30
N GLU A 26 -11.93 -44.87 8.39
CA GLU A 26 -12.49 -44.97 9.75
C GLU A 26 -13.31 -43.72 10.09
N VAL A 27 -12.74 -42.54 9.88
CA VAL A 27 -13.39 -41.27 10.19
C VAL A 27 -14.57 -41.01 9.25
N ALA A 28 -14.43 -41.27 7.95
CA ALA A 28 -15.55 -41.15 7.01
C ALA A 28 -16.68 -42.11 7.35
N GLY A 29 -16.36 -43.33 7.79
CA GLY A 29 -17.34 -44.32 8.24
C GLY A 29 -18.17 -43.79 9.42
N GLU A 30 -17.52 -43.14 10.38
CA GLU A 30 -18.22 -42.53 11.51
C GLU A 30 -19.12 -41.36 11.07
N ILE A 31 -18.64 -40.50 10.17
CA ILE A 31 -19.45 -39.40 9.63
C ILE A 31 -20.67 -39.92 8.87
N LEU A 32 -20.50 -40.94 8.04
CA LEU A 32 -21.58 -41.55 7.25
C LEU A 32 -22.64 -42.24 8.11
N ARG A 33 -22.26 -42.78 9.28
CA ARG A 33 -23.20 -43.39 10.23
C ARG A 33 -24.04 -42.36 10.98
N ASN A 34 -23.50 -41.17 11.19
CA ASN A 34 -24.11 -40.16 12.07
C ASN A 34 -24.69 -38.95 11.31
N THR A 35 -24.58 -38.90 9.98
CA THR A 35 -25.02 -37.76 9.16
C THR A 35 -25.57 -38.21 7.81
N GLU A 36 -26.33 -37.33 7.13
CA GLU A 36 -26.80 -37.55 5.76
C GLU A 36 -25.79 -37.15 4.68
N LEU A 37 -24.54 -36.81 5.07
CA LEU A 37 -23.50 -36.39 4.14
C LEU A 37 -23.09 -37.53 3.21
N LYS A 38 -22.74 -37.20 1.96
CA LYS A 38 -22.23 -38.17 0.98
C LYS A 38 -20.75 -37.90 0.68
N VAL A 39 -20.00 -38.97 0.40
CA VAL A 39 -18.59 -38.81 0.00
C VAL A 39 -18.50 -38.37 -1.46
N ASP A 40 -17.80 -37.26 -1.71
CA ASP A 40 -17.38 -36.83 -3.04
C ASP A 40 -15.87 -36.58 -3.03
N VAL A 41 -15.11 -37.38 -3.76
CA VAL A 41 -13.64 -37.26 -3.79
C VAL A 41 -13.12 -36.26 -4.82
N HIS A 42 -13.98 -35.75 -5.70
CA HIS A 42 -13.62 -34.86 -6.80
C HIS A 42 -13.98 -33.41 -6.46
N ASP A 43 -15.22 -33.14 -6.05
CA ASP A 43 -15.71 -31.78 -5.74
C ASP A 43 -16.55 -31.73 -4.45
N PRO A 44 -15.92 -31.95 -3.27
CA PRO A 44 -16.62 -31.93 -1.99
C PRO A 44 -17.01 -30.51 -1.57
N GLU A 45 -18.24 -30.33 -1.10
CA GLU A 45 -18.66 -29.07 -0.49
C GLU A 45 -17.97 -28.81 0.87
N LEU A 46 -17.51 -29.89 1.53
CA LEU A 46 -16.81 -29.89 2.81
C LEU A 46 -15.53 -30.74 2.75
N ALA A 47 -14.36 -30.10 2.82
CA ALA A 47 -13.08 -30.81 2.88
C ALA A 47 -12.58 -30.89 4.34
N ILE A 48 -12.76 -32.06 4.97
CA ILE A 48 -12.32 -32.30 6.34
C ILE A 48 -10.87 -32.77 6.32
N ARG A 49 -9.98 -31.96 6.88
CA ARG A 49 -8.56 -32.24 6.98
C ARG A 49 -8.22 -32.73 8.37
N VAL A 50 -7.50 -33.84 8.43
CA VAL A 50 -6.98 -34.42 9.67
C VAL A 50 -5.46 -34.37 9.60
N GLU A 51 -4.84 -33.56 10.45
CA GLU A 51 -3.39 -33.43 10.55
C GLU A 51 -2.90 -34.10 11.83
N ILE A 52 -2.21 -35.23 11.67
CA ILE A 52 -1.73 -36.06 12.79
C ILE A 52 -0.26 -35.69 13.06
N HIS A 53 -0.03 -35.08 14.22
CA HIS A 53 1.29 -34.78 14.77
C HIS A 53 1.63 -35.76 15.91
N SER A 54 2.84 -35.66 16.44
CA SER A 54 3.35 -36.59 17.46
C SER A 54 2.55 -36.56 18.76
N ASN A 55 2.04 -35.37 19.15
CA ASN A 55 1.34 -35.16 20.42
C ASN A 55 -0.15 -34.84 20.25
N GLU A 56 -0.55 -34.37 19.07
CA GLU A 56 -1.84 -33.72 18.85
C GLU A 56 -2.38 -34.09 17.46
N THR A 57 -3.70 -34.04 17.29
CA THR A 57 -4.36 -34.16 15.99
C THR A 57 -5.28 -32.98 15.77
N TYR A 58 -5.04 -32.24 14.68
CA TYR A 58 -5.88 -31.11 14.29
C TYR A 58 -6.92 -31.55 13.27
N ILE A 59 -8.17 -31.15 13.49
CA ILE A 59 -9.28 -31.40 12.56
C ILE A 59 -9.80 -30.04 12.10
N THR A 60 -9.78 -29.80 10.79
CA THR A 60 -10.27 -28.56 10.19
C THR A 60 -11.18 -28.85 9.00
N SER A 61 -12.12 -27.94 8.70
CA SER A 61 -13.11 -28.12 7.63
C SER A 61 -13.08 -27.01 6.59
N SER A 62 -12.48 -25.85 6.92
CA SER A 62 -12.34 -24.69 6.05
C SER A 62 -10.87 -24.29 5.95
N LYS A 63 -10.47 -23.80 4.77
CA LYS A 63 -9.20 -23.10 4.57
C LYS A 63 -9.56 -21.71 4.09
N ILE A 64 -9.32 -20.71 4.92
CA ILE A 64 -9.62 -19.31 4.60
C ILE A 64 -8.35 -18.71 4.00
N PRO A 65 -8.32 -18.40 2.68
CA PRO A 65 -7.20 -17.68 2.10
C PRO A 65 -7.14 -16.28 2.68
N SER A 66 -6.00 -15.90 3.25
CA SER A 66 -5.74 -14.53 3.71
C SER A 66 -4.94 -13.75 2.64
N ALA A 67 -4.33 -12.63 3.03
CA ALA A 67 -3.60 -11.73 2.14
C ALA A 67 -2.43 -12.40 1.37
N GLY A 68 -1.90 -13.52 1.88
CA GLY A 68 -0.70 -14.15 1.35
C GLY A 68 0.53 -13.24 1.50
N GLY A 69 1.52 -13.40 0.62
CA GLY A 69 2.71 -12.55 0.64
C GLY A 69 3.73 -12.92 1.72
N TYR A 70 4.47 -11.92 2.22
CA TYR A 70 5.52 -12.07 3.22
C TYR A 70 5.16 -11.30 4.50
N PRO A 71 5.68 -11.71 5.68
CA PRO A 71 5.57 -10.92 6.90
C PRO A 71 6.14 -9.50 6.69
N ALA A 72 5.36 -8.47 7.03
CA ALA A 72 5.78 -7.07 6.90
C ALA A 72 7.08 -6.81 7.70
N GLY A 73 8.03 -6.12 7.08
CA GLY A 73 9.33 -5.78 7.66
C GLY A 73 10.47 -6.76 7.43
N ILE A 74 10.22 -7.99 6.96
CA ILE A 74 11.29 -8.97 6.69
C ILE A 74 12.23 -8.54 5.55
N ASN A 75 11.76 -7.70 4.64
CA ASN A 75 12.51 -7.25 3.45
C ASN A 75 12.97 -5.78 3.53
N GLY A 76 13.12 -5.24 4.74
CA GLY A 76 13.59 -3.88 4.97
C GLY A 76 12.47 -2.83 4.91
N LYS A 77 12.87 -1.56 4.81
CA LYS A 77 11.98 -0.41 5.00
C LYS A 77 11.93 0.51 3.79
N VAL A 78 10.74 1.00 3.46
CA VAL A 78 10.46 1.91 2.33
C VAL A 78 9.69 3.14 2.82
N LEU A 79 9.99 4.32 2.25
CA LEU A 79 9.22 5.53 2.46
C LEU A 79 8.21 5.72 1.32
N LEU A 80 6.92 5.55 1.58
CA LEU A 80 5.85 5.74 0.62
C LEU A 80 5.42 7.21 0.57
N MET A 81 5.35 7.80 -0.62
CA MET A 81 4.65 9.07 -0.82
C MET A 81 3.13 8.84 -0.80
N LEU A 82 2.51 9.13 0.34
CA LEU A 82 1.08 8.93 0.59
C LEU A 82 0.30 10.20 0.29
N SER A 83 -0.76 10.06 -0.48
CA SER A 83 -1.66 11.13 -0.90
C SER A 83 -3.10 10.81 -0.49
N GLY A 84 -4.00 11.79 -0.60
CA GLY A 84 -5.43 11.57 -0.33
C GLY A 84 -6.15 10.76 -1.42
N GLY A 85 -5.44 10.31 -2.45
CA GLY A 85 -6.02 9.60 -3.59
C GLY A 85 -6.26 8.11 -3.34
N ILE A 86 -6.73 7.42 -4.39
CA ILE A 86 -7.00 5.98 -4.35
C ILE A 86 -5.69 5.16 -4.44
N ASP A 87 -4.73 5.66 -5.20
CA ASP A 87 -3.64 4.83 -5.72
C ASP A 87 -2.53 4.60 -4.67
N SER A 88 -2.15 5.62 -3.90
CA SER A 88 -1.03 5.50 -2.94
C SER A 88 -1.31 4.57 -1.75
N PRO A 89 -2.52 4.49 -1.15
CA PRO A 89 -2.84 3.46 -0.16
C PRO A 89 -2.75 2.03 -0.73
N VAL A 90 -3.18 1.84 -1.98
CA VAL A 90 -3.07 0.54 -2.67
C VAL A 90 -1.61 0.17 -2.91
N ALA A 91 -0.76 1.14 -3.26
CA ALA A 91 0.68 0.92 -3.35
C ALA A 91 1.28 0.52 -1.98
N ALA A 92 0.84 1.14 -0.88
CA ALA A 92 1.23 0.76 0.48
C ALA A 92 0.99 -0.73 0.75
N TYR A 93 -0.25 -1.18 0.48
CA TYR A 93 -0.65 -2.56 0.64
C TYR A 93 0.23 -3.51 -0.18
N GLN A 94 0.50 -3.19 -1.44
CA GLN A 94 1.33 -4.01 -2.32
C GLN A 94 2.79 -4.10 -1.86
N LEU A 95 3.35 -3.01 -1.33
CA LEU A 95 4.70 -2.99 -0.74
C LEU A 95 4.75 -3.87 0.52
N MET A 96 3.78 -3.72 1.44
CA MET A 96 3.69 -4.54 2.66
C MET A 96 3.51 -6.02 2.35
N LYS A 97 2.72 -6.37 1.32
CA LYS A 97 2.54 -7.74 0.83
C LYS A 97 3.86 -8.38 0.37
N ARG A 98 4.84 -7.58 -0.04
CA ARG A 98 6.21 -8.02 -0.36
C ARG A 98 7.15 -8.02 0.84
N GLY A 99 6.64 -7.87 2.06
CA GLY A 99 7.40 -7.92 3.29
C GLY A 99 8.17 -6.64 3.61
N LEU A 100 7.84 -5.52 2.95
CA LEU A 100 8.44 -4.23 3.27
C LEU A 100 7.72 -3.60 4.45
N HIS A 101 8.46 -3.01 5.39
CA HIS A 101 7.89 -2.09 6.36
C HIS A 101 7.71 -0.72 5.71
N VAL A 102 6.53 -0.14 5.80
CA VAL A 102 6.19 1.11 5.13
C VAL A 102 6.07 2.22 6.15
N GLU A 103 6.91 3.25 6.02
CA GLU A 103 6.65 4.58 6.58
C GLU A 103 6.10 5.46 5.45
N ALA A 104 5.28 6.45 5.78
CA ALA A 104 4.66 7.34 4.80
C ALA A 104 5.21 8.76 4.93
N VAL A 105 5.27 9.48 3.81
CA VAL A 105 5.43 10.93 3.76
C VAL A 105 4.23 11.53 3.04
N HIS A 106 3.63 12.56 3.64
CA HIS A 106 2.54 13.33 3.08
C HIS A 106 2.95 14.80 2.96
N PHE A 107 2.62 15.43 1.83
CA PHE A 107 2.92 16.83 1.56
C PHE A 107 1.63 17.65 1.68
N ALA A 108 1.59 18.56 2.65
CA ALA A 108 0.46 19.46 2.88
C ALA A 108 0.89 20.91 2.62
N SER A 109 -0.02 21.76 2.18
CA SER A 109 0.25 23.17 1.90
C SER A 109 -0.71 24.10 2.66
N PRO A 110 -0.69 24.15 3.99
CA PRO A 110 -1.55 25.07 4.76
C PRO A 110 -1.18 26.55 4.46
N PRO A 111 -2.16 27.47 4.41
CA PRO A 111 -3.59 27.28 4.68
C PRO A 111 -4.40 26.82 3.45
N TYR A 112 -3.74 26.53 2.33
CA TYR A 112 -4.42 26.13 1.09
C TYR A 112 -5.00 24.71 1.16
N THR A 113 -4.31 23.79 1.84
CA THR A 113 -4.87 22.47 2.21
C THR A 113 -5.58 22.55 3.57
N SER A 114 -6.78 21.98 3.65
CA SER A 114 -7.53 21.90 4.90
C SER A 114 -6.98 20.83 5.86
N GLU A 115 -7.25 20.99 7.17
CA GLU A 115 -6.99 19.93 8.15
C GLU A 115 -7.74 18.63 7.83
N ASN A 116 -8.91 18.71 7.17
CA ASN A 116 -9.64 17.53 6.72
C ASN A 116 -8.87 16.74 5.65
N ALA A 117 -8.09 17.40 4.79
CA ALA A 117 -7.22 16.72 3.84
C ALA A 117 -6.08 15.97 4.55
N LYS A 118 -5.47 16.58 5.57
CA LYS A 118 -4.48 15.91 6.45
C LYS A 118 -5.11 14.69 7.15
N ASN A 119 -6.28 14.88 7.77
CA ASN A 119 -7.00 13.82 8.47
C ASN A 119 -7.40 12.67 7.54
N LYS A 120 -7.83 12.97 6.32
CA LYS A 120 -8.11 11.96 5.28
C LYS A 120 -6.88 11.06 5.04
N VAL A 121 -5.70 11.64 4.94
CA VAL A 121 -4.45 10.87 4.73
C VAL A 121 -4.07 10.06 5.96
N LEU A 122 -4.23 10.60 7.17
CA LEU A 122 -3.99 9.86 8.41
C LEU A 122 -4.97 8.69 8.59
N GLU A 123 -6.23 8.86 8.18
CA GLU A 123 -7.22 7.79 8.16
C GLU A 123 -6.85 6.70 7.15
N LEU A 124 -6.45 7.08 5.93
CA LEU A 124 -5.94 6.11 4.95
C LEU A 124 -4.72 5.36 5.47
N ALA A 125 -3.79 6.04 6.15
CA ALA A 125 -2.63 5.43 6.77
C ALA A 125 -3.02 4.46 7.90
N SER A 126 -4.00 4.83 8.73
CA SER A 126 -4.59 3.97 9.77
C SER A 126 -5.17 2.69 9.18
N GLN A 127 -6.00 2.80 8.14
CA GLN A 127 -6.61 1.67 7.45
C GLN A 127 -5.57 0.70 6.87
N VAL A 128 -4.57 1.21 6.14
CA VAL A 128 -3.54 0.32 5.57
C VAL A 128 -2.56 -0.21 6.63
N SER A 129 -2.43 0.46 7.77
CA SER A 129 -1.57 -0.02 8.86
C SER A 129 -2.07 -1.30 9.51
N GLU A 130 -3.32 -1.73 9.27
CA GLU A 130 -3.82 -3.07 9.62
C GLU A 130 -2.89 -4.20 9.13
N TYR A 131 -2.15 -3.99 8.03
CA TYR A 131 -1.25 -4.99 7.44
C TYR A 131 0.17 -5.00 8.02
N GLN A 132 0.51 -4.08 8.93
CA GLN A 132 1.82 -4.05 9.62
C GLN A 132 1.76 -3.61 11.10
N GLY A 133 0.57 -3.34 11.64
CA GLY A 133 0.28 -2.94 13.02
C GLY A 133 0.20 -1.42 13.25
N HIS A 134 1.17 -0.65 12.77
CA HIS A 134 1.21 0.81 12.89
C HIS A 134 1.97 1.43 11.71
N MET A 135 1.81 2.73 11.48
CA MET A 135 2.54 3.45 10.43
C MET A 135 2.96 4.82 10.93
N LYS A 136 4.24 5.17 10.71
CA LYS A 136 4.67 6.56 10.87
C LYS A 136 4.33 7.33 9.60
N VAL A 137 3.71 8.49 9.77
CA VAL A 137 3.38 9.43 8.70
C VAL A 137 4.13 10.73 8.97
N HIS A 138 5.07 11.05 8.08
CA HIS A 138 5.82 12.30 8.08
C HIS A 138 5.05 13.35 7.28
N VAL A 139 4.52 14.35 7.96
CA VAL A 139 3.77 15.45 7.34
C VAL A 139 4.74 16.59 7.09
N VAL A 140 4.94 16.91 5.82
CA VAL A 140 5.83 17.97 5.37
C VAL A 140 5.01 19.17 4.91
N ASN A 141 5.32 20.34 5.47
CA ASN A 141 4.76 21.59 4.98
C ASN A 141 5.46 21.99 3.67
N PHE A 142 4.70 21.97 2.58
CA PHE A 142 5.16 22.21 1.22
C PHE A 142 4.75 23.60 0.69
N THR A 143 4.08 24.43 1.50
CA THR A 143 3.52 25.73 1.07
C THR A 143 4.57 26.63 0.44
N GLN A 144 5.69 26.86 1.13
CA GLN A 144 6.69 27.82 0.64
C GLN A 144 7.35 27.37 -0.66
N LEU A 145 7.66 26.06 -0.78
CA LEU A 145 8.18 25.47 -2.02
C LEU A 145 7.18 25.63 -3.16
N GLN A 146 5.90 25.35 -2.89
CA GLN A 146 4.84 25.48 -3.88
C GLN A 146 4.72 26.93 -4.37
N LEU A 147 4.68 27.92 -3.47
CA LEU A 147 4.57 29.33 -3.84
C LEU A 147 5.74 29.81 -4.70
N GLU A 148 6.98 29.46 -4.34
CA GLU A 148 8.16 29.82 -5.15
C GLU A 148 8.15 29.12 -6.52
N ILE A 149 7.70 27.86 -6.60
CA ILE A 149 7.54 27.16 -7.88
C ILE A 149 6.55 27.89 -8.79
N TYR A 150 5.37 28.25 -8.31
CA TYR A 150 4.38 28.96 -9.14
C TYR A 150 4.88 30.33 -9.58
N LYS A 151 5.53 31.07 -8.67
CA LYS A 151 6.10 32.39 -8.95
C LYS A 151 7.19 32.36 -10.02
N HIS A 152 8.03 31.33 -10.05
CA HIS A 152 9.21 31.28 -10.92
C HIS A 152 9.04 30.45 -12.20
N ALA A 153 8.22 29.40 -12.19
CA ALA A 153 8.04 28.50 -13.33
C ALA A 153 6.70 28.66 -14.05
N GLY A 154 5.69 29.20 -13.36
CA GLY A 154 4.32 29.28 -13.85
C GLY A 154 3.63 27.92 -14.04
N ASP A 155 2.35 27.97 -14.41
CA ASP A 155 1.46 26.81 -14.48
C ASP A 155 1.99 25.60 -15.27
N PRO A 156 2.63 25.73 -16.45
CA PRO A 156 2.93 24.56 -17.28
C PRO A 156 3.94 23.59 -16.65
N TYR A 157 4.93 24.10 -15.92
CA TYR A 157 6.00 23.31 -15.30
C TYR A 157 5.80 23.08 -13.80
N ALA A 158 4.84 23.76 -13.16
CA ALA A 158 4.62 23.70 -11.71
C ALA A 158 4.53 22.26 -11.19
N VAL A 159 3.70 21.40 -11.80
CA VAL A 159 3.53 20.00 -11.36
C VAL A 159 4.81 19.19 -11.47
N THR A 160 5.60 19.38 -12.55
CA THR A 160 6.88 18.67 -12.72
C THR A 160 7.86 19.09 -11.63
N LEU A 161 7.97 20.39 -11.34
CA LEU A 161 8.88 20.90 -10.31
C LEU A 161 8.42 20.52 -8.90
N MET A 162 7.11 20.57 -8.62
CA MET A 162 6.57 20.11 -7.34
C MET A 162 6.93 18.65 -7.10
N ARG A 163 6.71 17.77 -8.08
CA ARG A 163 7.08 16.35 -7.99
C ARG A 163 8.58 16.18 -7.78
N ARG A 164 9.42 16.89 -8.54
CA ARG A 164 10.88 16.87 -8.36
C ARG A 164 11.29 17.24 -6.94
N MET A 165 10.70 18.27 -6.34
CA MET A 165 10.96 18.65 -4.95
C MET A 165 10.44 17.61 -3.95
N MET A 166 9.26 17.03 -4.17
CA MET A 166 8.71 15.95 -3.34
C MET A 166 9.63 14.72 -3.34
N PHE A 167 10.19 14.33 -4.49
CA PHE A 167 11.15 13.23 -4.57
C PHE A 167 12.48 13.55 -3.87
N ARG A 168 12.98 14.80 -3.94
CA ARG A 168 14.15 15.23 -3.17
C ARG A 168 13.90 15.16 -1.66
N LEU A 169 12.74 15.66 -1.20
CA LEU A 169 12.32 15.55 0.20
C LEU A 169 12.19 14.09 0.62
N ALA A 170 11.54 13.25 -0.19
CA ALA A 170 11.40 11.83 0.10
C ALA A 170 12.76 11.12 0.19
N ASP A 171 13.75 11.47 -0.63
CA ASP A 171 15.11 10.94 -0.53
C ASP A 171 15.80 11.38 0.78
N MET A 172 15.75 12.68 1.11
CA MET A 172 16.30 13.20 2.37
C MET A 172 15.67 12.54 3.60
N ILE A 173 14.34 12.40 3.62
CA ILE A 173 13.59 11.75 4.69
C ILE A 173 13.92 10.25 4.73
N SER A 174 14.00 9.58 3.58
CA SER A 174 14.37 8.16 3.51
C SER A 174 15.72 7.90 4.15
N LYS A 175 16.73 8.74 3.85
CA LYS A 175 18.05 8.66 4.47
C LYS A 175 18.00 8.93 5.98
N LYS A 176 17.27 9.96 6.41
CA LYS A 176 17.10 10.34 7.83
C LYS A 176 16.48 9.21 8.67
N TYR A 177 15.50 8.49 8.11
CA TYR A 177 14.79 7.43 8.82
C TYR A 177 15.28 6.02 8.49
N GLY A 178 16.24 5.83 7.58
CA GLY A 178 16.77 4.51 7.23
C GLY A 178 15.86 3.68 6.30
N CYS A 179 15.11 4.34 5.42
CA CYS A 179 14.40 3.69 4.32
C CYS A 179 15.36 3.47 3.13
N LEU A 180 15.29 2.29 2.51
CA LEU A 180 16.18 1.89 1.41
C LEU A 180 15.60 2.17 0.02
N ALA A 181 14.36 2.65 -0.04
CA ALA A 181 13.64 2.96 -1.26
C ALA A 181 12.52 3.98 -1.01
N ILE A 182 12.06 4.62 -2.08
CA ILE A 182 10.85 5.45 -2.12
C ILE A 182 9.74 4.66 -2.80
N GLY A 183 8.56 4.59 -2.19
CA GLY A 183 7.36 4.00 -2.79
C GLY A 183 6.44 5.06 -3.38
N THR A 184 5.78 4.77 -4.50
CA THR A 184 4.76 5.65 -5.09
C THR A 184 3.55 4.87 -5.61
N GLY A 185 2.40 5.54 -5.67
CA GLY A 185 1.20 5.03 -6.34
C GLY A 185 1.10 5.41 -7.82
N GLU A 186 2.22 5.67 -8.50
CA GLU A 186 2.20 6.05 -9.93
C GLU A 186 1.82 4.87 -10.83
N SER A 187 0.92 5.09 -11.78
CA SER A 187 0.61 4.17 -12.89
C SER A 187 0.88 4.87 -14.23
N VAL A 188 1.46 4.17 -15.20
CA VAL A 188 1.88 4.81 -16.47
C VAL A 188 0.66 5.14 -17.32
N GLY A 189 0.58 6.38 -17.80
CA GLY A 189 -0.45 6.81 -18.75
C GLY A 189 -1.80 7.18 -18.14
N GLN A 190 -1.94 7.19 -16.82
CA GLN A 190 -3.19 7.57 -16.14
C GLN A 190 -3.43 9.09 -16.12
N VAL A 191 -2.37 9.89 -15.90
CA VAL A 191 -2.43 11.37 -15.88
C VAL A 191 -1.23 11.98 -16.59
N ALA A 192 -1.32 13.27 -16.93
CA ALA A 192 -0.28 14.01 -17.65
C ALA A 192 1.11 13.95 -16.97
N SER A 193 1.14 13.94 -15.63
CA SER A 193 2.38 13.84 -14.85
C SER A 193 2.97 12.43 -14.77
N GLN A 194 2.30 11.43 -15.35
CA GLN A 194 2.69 10.01 -15.33
C GLN A 194 2.93 9.46 -16.76
N THR A 195 3.26 10.32 -17.71
CA THR A 195 3.90 9.89 -18.97
C THR A 195 5.32 9.39 -18.68
N LEU A 196 5.88 8.56 -19.58
CA LEU A 196 7.26 8.10 -19.44
C LEU A 196 8.25 9.27 -19.44
N GLU A 197 8.00 10.30 -20.25
CA GLU A 197 8.80 11.52 -20.28
C GLU A 197 8.77 12.26 -18.94
N SER A 198 7.58 12.38 -18.33
CA SER A 198 7.42 13.00 -17.00
C SER A 198 8.10 12.19 -15.91
N ILE A 199 7.86 10.88 -15.86
CA ILE A 199 8.50 9.97 -14.88
C ILE A 199 10.01 10.04 -15.00
N ASN A 200 10.55 10.00 -16.23
CA ASN A 200 11.98 10.09 -16.46
C ASN A 200 12.54 11.44 -16.00
N CYS A 201 11.88 12.54 -16.36
CA CYS A 201 12.30 13.88 -15.94
C CYS A 201 12.30 14.03 -14.41
N ILE A 202 11.26 13.57 -13.73
CA ILE A 202 11.14 13.63 -12.28
C ILE A 202 12.21 12.76 -11.60
N ASN A 203 12.44 11.54 -12.09
CA ASN A 203 13.41 10.60 -11.49
C ASN A 203 14.84 11.12 -11.47
N THR A 204 15.23 12.01 -12.39
CA THR A 204 16.62 12.52 -12.45
C THR A 204 17.11 13.23 -11.17
N VAL A 205 16.21 13.58 -10.24
CA VAL A 205 16.57 14.26 -8.98
C VAL A 205 17.08 13.33 -7.88
N THR A 206 16.95 12.01 -8.03
CA THR A 206 17.38 11.04 -7.02
C THR A 206 17.86 9.73 -7.65
N ASN A 207 18.85 9.11 -7.01
CA ASN A 207 19.32 7.77 -7.33
C ASN A 207 18.75 6.71 -6.37
N MET A 208 17.92 7.11 -5.41
CA MET A 208 17.23 6.19 -4.50
C MET A 208 16.33 5.26 -5.32
N PRO A 209 16.27 3.94 -5.06
CA PRO A 209 15.34 3.05 -5.73
C PRO A 209 13.89 3.54 -5.55
N ILE A 210 13.16 3.70 -6.67
CA ILE A 210 11.75 4.10 -6.66
C ILE A 210 10.88 2.90 -7.03
N LEU A 211 10.11 2.40 -6.07
CA LEU A 211 9.19 1.28 -6.24
C LEU A 211 7.81 1.80 -6.66
N ARG A 212 7.32 1.30 -7.80
CA ARG A 212 6.03 1.66 -8.39
C ARG A 212 5.15 0.42 -8.55
N PRO A 213 4.51 -0.09 -7.47
CA PRO A 213 3.76 -1.34 -7.54
C PRO A 213 2.62 -1.33 -8.56
N LEU A 214 2.10 -0.14 -8.89
CA LEU A 214 0.93 0.06 -9.75
C LEU A 214 1.29 0.44 -11.20
N VAL A 215 2.58 0.42 -11.55
CA VAL A 215 3.08 0.90 -12.86
C VAL A 215 2.42 0.23 -14.06
N CYS A 216 1.98 -1.03 -13.92
CA CYS A 216 1.32 -1.83 -14.95
C CYS A 216 -0.17 -2.08 -14.68
N TYR A 217 -0.74 -1.46 -13.65
CA TYR A 217 -2.15 -1.66 -13.29
C TYR A 217 -3.04 -0.67 -14.05
N ASP A 218 -4.19 -1.13 -14.52
CA ASP A 218 -5.25 -0.24 -14.95
C ASP A 218 -6.03 0.35 -13.76
N LYS A 219 -6.88 1.34 -14.04
CA LYS A 219 -7.61 2.05 -12.99
C LYS A 219 -8.64 1.18 -12.28
N ILE A 220 -9.26 0.24 -12.99
CA ILE A 220 -10.28 -0.64 -12.43
C ILE A 220 -9.62 -1.62 -11.45
N GLU A 221 -8.47 -2.20 -11.81
CA GLU A 221 -7.69 -3.07 -10.93
C GLU A 221 -7.28 -2.35 -9.63
N ILE A 222 -6.88 -1.08 -9.72
CA ILE A 222 -6.54 -0.26 -8.54
C ILE A 222 -7.78 -0.02 -7.67
N ILE A 223 -8.92 0.34 -8.28
CA ILE A 223 -10.17 0.60 -7.56
C ILE A 223 -10.68 -0.66 -6.86
N ASP A 224 -10.66 -1.80 -7.54
CA ASP A 224 -11.12 -3.07 -6.96
C ASP A 224 -10.23 -3.49 -5.79
N LEU A 225 -8.92 -3.25 -5.88
CA LEU A 225 -8.02 -3.49 -4.78
C LEU A 225 -8.26 -2.50 -3.63
N ALA A 226 -8.50 -1.21 -3.90
CA ALA A 226 -8.84 -0.21 -2.90
C ALA A 226 -10.13 -0.56 -2.13
N ARG A 227 -11.15 -1.07 -2.82
CA ARG A 227 -12.38 -1.57 -2.19
C ARG A 227 -12.10 -2.79 -1.32
N LYS A 228 -11.31 -3.73 -1.82
CA LYS A 228 -10.94 -4.95 -1.09
C LYS A 228 -10.19 -4.65 0.21
N ILE A 229 -9.35 -3.61 0.24
CA ILE A 229 -8.60 -3.21 1.43
C ILE A 229 -9.30 -2.09 2.24
N GLY A 230 -10.51 -1.68 1.84
CA GLY A 230 -11.32 -0.72 2.59
C GLY A 230 -10.90 0.76 2.46
N THR A 231 -9.95 1.10 1.57
CA THR A 231 -9.46 2.49 1.44
C THR A 231 -10.27 3.34 0.46
N TYR A 232 -11.07 2.71 -0.39
CA TYR A 232 -11.78 3.41 -1.47
C TYR A 232 -12.69 4.55 -0.98
N GLU A 233 -13.55 4.28 0.01
CA GLU A 233 -14.53 5.26 0.51
C GLU A 233 -13.85 6.49 1.11
N THR A 234 -12.77 6.29 1.88
CA THR A 234 -11.98 7.39 2.43
C THR A 234 -11.26 8.16 1.31
N SER A 235 -10.69 7.48 0.31
CA SER A 235 -9.97 8.09 -0.80
C SER A 235 -10.84 9.01 -1.68
N ILE A 236 -12.15 8.76 -1.78
CA ILE A 236 -13.05 9.57 -2.62
C ILE A 236 -13.66 10.79 -1.90
N LEU A 237 -13.37 10.98 -0.60
CA LEU A 237 -13.84 12.17 0.13
C LEU A 237 -13.36 13.46 -0.57
N PRO A 238 -14.22 14.49 -0.71
CA PRO A 238 -13.97 15.67 -1.54
C PRO A 238 -13.08 16.71 -0.82
N PHE A 239 -11.92 16.26 -0.33
CA PHE A 239 -10.89 17.11 0.25
C PHE A 239 -9.70 17.16 -0.72
N GLU A 240 -9.40 18.37 -1.19
CA GLU A 240 -8.35 18.63 -2.17
C GLU A 240 -6.96 18.38 -1.58
N ASP A 241 -6.06 17.87 -2.43
CA ASP A 241 -4.68 17.57 -2.09
C ASP A 241 -3.76 18.74 -2.50
N CYS A 242 -2.54 18.79 -1.98
CA CYS A 242 -1.55 19.84 -2.27
C CYS A 242 -1.33 20.05 -3.78
N CYS A 243 -1.37 18.97 -4.56
CA CYS A 243 -1.17 19.01 -6.01
C CYS A 243 -2.37 19.53 -6.82
N THR A 244 -3.58 19.57 -6.25
CA THR A 244 -4.82 19.88 -6.99
C THR A 244 -5.37 21.28 -6.70
N ILE A 245 -4.98 21.89 -5.56
CA ILE A 245 -5.47 23.23 -5.18
C ILE A 245 -5.09 24.30 -6.21
N PHE A 246 -3.98 24.12 -6.91
CA PHE A 246 -3.54 24.99 -7.99
C PHE A 246 -3.47 24.22 -9.31
N ASP A 247 -4.53 23.50 -9.66
CA ASP A 247 -4.58 22.68 -10.87
C ASP A 247 -4.14 23.49 -12.11
N PRO A 248 -2.98 23.17 -12.71
CA PRO A 248 -2.53 23.89 -13.88
C PRO A 248 -3.48 23.62 -15.04
N LYS A 249 -3.89 24.67 -15.76
CA LYS A 249 -4.84 24.52 -16.88
C LYS A 249 -4.28 23.68 -18.03
N ASN A 250 -2.97 23.71 -18.24
CA ASN A 250 -2.28 23.01 -19.32
C ASN A 250 -0.93 22.45 -18.83
N PRO A 251 -0.92 21.36 -18.03
CA PRO A 251 0.31 20.76 -17.55
C PRO A 251 1.10 20.17 -18.73
N VAL A 252 2.43 20.33 -18.69
CA VAL A 252 3.32 19.77 -19.71
C VAL A 252 3.36 18.25 -19.59
N THR A 253 3.05 17.54 -20.67
CA THR A 253 3.08 16.07 -20.75
C THR A 253 4.46 15.52 -21.14
N LYS A 254 5.35 16.37 -21.67
CA LYS A 254 6.72 16.02 -22.09
C LYS A 254 7.73 17.04 -21.53
N PRO A 255 7.95 17.04 -20.21
CA PRO A 255 8.88 17.98 -19.61
C PRO A 255 10.33 17.65 -19.98
N SER A 256 11.16 18.68 -20.09
CA SER A 256 12.61 18.54 -20.31
C SER A 256 13.36 18.76 -19.00
N VAL A 257 14.36 17.92 -18.75
CA VAL A 257 15.25 18.04 -17.58
C VAL A 257 15.95 19.39 -17.57
N ASP A 258 16.47 19.84 -18.71
CA ASP A 258 17.20 21.11 -18.81
C ASP A 258 16.31 22.30 -18.44
N LYS A 259 15.05 22.29 -18.90
CA LYS A 259 14.07 23.32 -18.54
C LYS A 259 13.73 23.26 -17.06
N SER A 260 13.53 22.06 -16.50
CA SER A 260 13.28 21.90 -15.07
C SER A 260 14.43 22.47 -14.24
N VAL A 261 15.68 22.13 -14.57
CA VAL A 261 16.87 22.66 -13.88
C VAL A 261 16.98 24.19 -14.03
N TYR A 262 16.67 24.74 -15.22
CA TYR A 262 16.67 26.19 -15.43
C TYR A 262 15.66 26.91 -14.53
N TYR A 263 14.45 26.37 -14.34
CA TYR A 263 13.47 26.97 -13.44
C TYR A 263 13.85 26.79 -11.97
N GLU A 264 14.39 25.62 -11.61
CA GLU A 264 14.91 25.35 -10.27
C GLU A 264 16.03 26.33 -9.89
N SER A 265 16.86 26.77 -10.85
CA SER A 265 17.94 27.74 -10.59
C SER A 265 17.45 29.16 -10.30
N LYS A 266 16.14 29.43 -10.34
CA LYS A 266 15.57 30.77 -10.12
C LYS A 266 15.23 31.06 -8.66
N PHE A 267 15.28 30.06 -7.79
CA PHE A 267 14.99 30.20 -6.37
C PHE A 267 15.85 29.22 -5.57
N ASP A 268 16.13 29.57 -4.31
CA ASP A 268 16.92 28.73 -3.41
C ASP A 268 16.06 27.60 -2.84
N TYR A 269 15.83 26.57 -3.66
CA TYR A 269 15.05 25.41 -3.23
C TYR A 269 15.80 24.57 -2.20
N GLU A 270 17.13 24.55 -2.18
CA GLU A 270 17.92 23.72 -1.26
C GLU A 270 17.68 24.11 0.21
N THR A 271 17.73 25.41 0.50
CA THR A 271 17.41 25.93 1.84
C THR A 271 15.97 25.59 2.23
N LEU A 272 15.02 25.71 1.30
CA LEU A 272 13.62 25.39 1.55
C LEU A 272 13.38 23.89 1.80
N LEU A 273 14.08 23.02 1.07
CA LEU A 273 14.04 21.58 1.29
C LEU A 273 14.56 21.23 2.69
N GLN A 274 15.69 21.82 3.09
CA GLN A 274 16.29 21.58 4.39
C GLN A 274 15.36 22.03 5.53
N GLN A 275 14.82 23.25 5.43
CA GLN A 275 13.83 23.76 6.38
C GLN A 275 12.62 22.83 6.50
N ALA A 276 12.06 22.38 5.36
CA ALA A 276 10.91 21.49 5.35
C ALA A 276 11.20 20.13 6.03
N VAL A 277 12.43 19.61 5.91
CA VAL A 277 12.86 18.36 6.58
C VAL A 277 13.12 18.55 8.08
N ASP A 278 13.59 19.74 8.48
CA ASP A 278 13.87 20.07 9.87
C ASP A 278 12.60 20.34 10.68
N THR A 279 11.57 20.89 10.05
CA THR A 279 10.29 21.20 10.69
C THR A 279 9.18 20.16 10.46
N LEU A 280 9.48 19.03 9.80
CA LEU A 280 8.45 18.02 9.51
C LEU A 280 7.85 17.46 10.80
N GLU A 281 6.54 17.21 10.77
CA GLU A 281 5.81 16.57 11.86
C GLU A 281 5.77 15.06 11.61
N THR A 282 5.95 14.24 12.64
CA THR A 282 5.79 12.78 12.51
C THR A 282 4.65 12.31 13.41
N VAL A 283 3.62 11.73 12.79
CA VAL A 283 2.46 11.17 13.47
C VAL A 283 2.57 9.64 13.41
N ASN A 284 2.41 8.98 14.56
CA ASN A 284 2.32 7.52 14.59
C ASN A 284 0.85 7.10 14.60
N VAL A 285 0.36 6.58 13.48
CA VAL A 285 -1.02 6.07 13.38
C VAL A 285 -1.05 4.59 13.73
N GLN A 286 -2.09 4.20 14.47
CA GLN A 286 -2.35 2.82 14.84
C GLN A 286 -3.36 2.22 13.86
N ALA A 287 -3.32 0.90 13.70
CA ALA A 287 -4.35 0.19 12.95
C ALA A 287 -5.74 0.50 13.50
N ALA A 288 -6.70 0.71 12.60
CA ALA A 288 -8.10 0.87 12.97
C ALA A 288 -8.54 -0.34 13.80
N LYS A 289 -9.01 -0.11 15.03
CA LYS A 289 -9.60 -1.18 15.83
C LYS A 289 -10.92 -1.59 15.15
N LYS A 290 -10.92 -2.74 14.49
CA LYS A 290 -12.18 -3.45 14.24
C LYS A 290 -12.57 -4.14 15.54
N GLU A 291 -13.78 -3.89 16.03
CA GLU A 291 -14.40 -4.76 17.03
C GLU A 291 -14.46 -6.15 16.40
N GLU A 292 -13.62 -7.05 16.89
CA GLU A 292 -13.66 -8.45 16.48
C GLU A 292 -14.83 -9.09 17.22
N ASP A 293 -16.00 -9.15 16.56
CA ASP A 293 -17.10 -10.02 16.98
C ASP A 293 -16.69 -11.47 16.73
N PHE A 294 -15.87 -12.02 17.63
CA PHE A 294 -15.68 -13.45 17.75
C PHE A 294 -16.79 -14.05 18.63
N LEU A 295 -18.01 -14.10 18.10
CA LEU A 295 -19.12 -14.88 18.67
C LEU A 295 -19.88 -15.62 17.56
#